data_AF-A0A950I6R5-F1
#
_entry.id   AF-A0A950I6R5-F1
#
_cell.length_a   1.000
_cell.length_b   1.000
_cell.length_c   1.000
_cell.angle_alpha   90.00
_cell.angle_beta   90.00
_cell.angle_gamma   90.00
#
_symmetry.space_group_name_H-M   'P 1'
#
loop_
_entity.id
_entity.type
_entity.pdbx_description
1 polymer ?
#
loop_
_entity_poly.entity_id
_entity_poly.type
_entity_poly.pdbx_seq_one_letter_code
_entity_poly.pdbx_strand_id
1 'polypeptide(L)'
;GTAAVKLELFDDYPAHWQFEGLPHASKIAQGGFVSVTYRLKPMRRGDVHFGAPHLRIKSPLGLWRRVRRIGPEHGVKVFPDYSQLLGHTLTATDRRAPAAGAIRKRRRGEGTDFRQLREYRQGDSMRSIDWKATARQQKPITREYQEERDQQVVFLLDTGRRMLAEDGVTTHFDHAMNAVLTLGFLAQRQGDAVGLMSFGGEMRWISPYKGRTGLDRLLSGIYDLQPTEVAPDYTQAATDLLARLKKRAFIVLITNLRDEDDRAMREACELLATRHLVLCASMREKALDLALGARAHNFADALRSSAAAHYLEQRDHAIKRLGIRASHLFDINPEQLSMTLVNRYRDIKESGQL
;
A
#
# COMPACT_ATOMS: atom_id res chain seq x y z
N GLY A 1 52.33 9.23 19.45
CA GLY A 1 52.36 10.30 20.46
C GLY A 1 51.23 10.05 21.44
N THR A 2 51.51 10.20 22.72
CA THR A 2 50.62 9.90 23.87
C THR A 2 49.43 10.85 24.02
N ALA A 3 49.34 11.90 23.20
CA ALA A 3 48.28 12.90 23.28
C ALA A 3 46.98 12.43 22.64
N ALA A 4 45.85 12.66 23.34
CA ALA A 4 44.52 12.38 22.80
C ALA A 4 44.23 13.23 21.56
N VAL A 5 43.67 12.58 20.53
CA VAL A 5 43.36 13.22 19.25
C VAL A 5 41.91 13.71 19.27
N LYS A 6 41.69 15.00 18.96
CA LYS A 6 40.35 15.54 18.71
C LYS A 6 39.95 15.20 17.27
N LEU A 7 38.82 14.52 17.12
CA LEU A 7 38.27 14.18 15.82
C LEU A 7 36.81 14.59 15.71
N GLU A 8 36.38 14.81 14.47
CA GLU A 8 34.99 14.96 14.09
C GLU A 8 34.69 13.91 13.02
N LEU A 9 33.67 13.08 13.27
CA LEU A 9 33.19 12.09 12.32
C LEU A 9 32.03 12.67 11.51
N PHE A 10 32.14 12.53 10.21
CA PHE A 10 31.09 12.79 9.25
C PHE A 10 30.76 11.49 8.54
N ASP A 11 29.49 11.14 8.51
CA ASP A 11 28.97 10.08 7.67
C ASP A 11 28.37 10.74 6.44
N ASP A 12 28.74 10.29 5.24
CA ASP A 12 28.42 10.98 3.98
C ASP A 12 27.02 10.56 3.49
N TYR A 13 26.01 10.86 4.32
CA TYR A 13 24.60 10.60 4.04
C TYR A 13 24.01 11.68 3.10
N PRO A 14 22.90 11.42 2.40
CA PRO A 14 22.32 12.39 1.48
C PRO A 14 21.89 13.70 2.15
N ALA A 15 22.18 14.84 1.52
CA ALA A 15 22.03 16.18 2.10
C ALA A 15 20.60 16.57 2.54
N HIS A 16 19.57 15.83 2.14
CA HIS A 16 18.17 16.12 2.43
C HIS A 16 17.61 15.34 3.63
N TRP A 17 18.43 14.58 4.35
CA TRP A 17 17.99 13.84 5.54
C TRP A 17 18.14 14.68 6.81
N GLN A 18 17.17 14.57 7.72
CA GLN A 18 17.32 15.16 9.05
C GLN A 18 18.26 14.26 9.86
N PHE A 19 19.14 14.88 10.64
CA PHE A 19 20.13 14.18 11.45
C PHE A 19 20.14 14.70 12.88
N GLU A 20 20.50 13.81 13.81
CA GLU A 20 20.76 14.13 15.21
C GLU A 20 22.07 13.45 15.62
N GLY A 21 23.02 14.23 16.15
CA GLY A 21 24.30 13.70 16.63
C GLY A 21 25.46 13.72 15.62
N LEU A 22 25.29 14.33 14.44
CA LEU A 22 26.36 14.58 13.47
C LEU A 22 26.65 16.09 13.29
N PRO A 23 27.88 16.48 12.91
CA PRO A 23 29.09 15.67 12.99
C PRO A 23 29.41 15.32 14.45
N HIS A 24 29.85 14.09 14.68
CA HIS A 24 30.15 13.64 16.04
C HIS A 24 31.57 14.04 16.43
N ALA A 25 31.69 14.93 17.42
CA ALA A 25 32.99 15.37 17.94
C ALA A 25 33.40 14.56 19.17
N SER A 26 34.57 13.91 19.13
CA SER A 26 35.09 13.14 20.25
C SER A 26 36.61 13.26 20.40
N LYS A 27 37.12 12.82 21.55
CA LYS A 27 38.55 12.71 21.83
C LYS A 27 38.89 11.23 22.03
N ILE A 28 39.88 10.74 21.29
CA ILE A 28 40.36 9.36 21.44
C ILE A 28 41.76 9.39 22.02
N ALA A 29 41.95 8.70 23.15
CA ALA A 29 43.26 8.45 23.73
C ALA A 29 44.02 7.37 22.92
N GLN A 30 45.35 7.31 23.05
CA GLN A 30 46.15 6.31 22.36
C GLN A 30 45.67 4.88 22.71
N GLY A 31 45.43 4.06 21.67
CA GLY A 31 44.92 2.69 21.84
C GLY A 31 43.45 2.58 22.27
N GLY A 32 42.76 3.70 22.49
CA GLY A 32 41.34 3.74 22.81
C GLY A 32 40.45 3.60 21.58
N PHE A 33 39.20 3.23 21.81
CA PHE A 33 38.14 3.22 20.81
C PHE A 33 36.99 4.11 21.27
N VAL A 34 36.22 4.63 20.31
CA VAL A 34 34.98 5.35 20.56
C VAL A 34 33.89 4.68 19.73
N SER A 35 32.73 4.42 20.34
CA SER A 35 31.53 4.02 19.62
C SER A 35 30.67 5.26 19.43
N VAL A 36 30.23 5.50 18.20
CA VAL A 36 29.42 6.66 17.85
C VAL A 36 28.05 6.16 17.43
N THR A 37 27.01 6.75 18.01
CA THR A 37 25.62 6.52 17.61
C THR A 37 25.02 7.86 17.21
N TYR A 38 24.38 7.88 16.05
CA TYR A 38 23.66 9.03 15.51
C TYR A 38 22.34 8.55 14.94
N ARG A 39 21.40 9.47 14.75
CA ARG A 39 20.11 9.18 14.16
C ARG A 39 19.96 9.94 12.86
N LEU A 40 19.43 9.25 11.86
CA LEU A 40 19.05 9.83 10.58
C LEU A 40 17.57 9.57 10.36
N LYS A 41 16.86 10.56 9.82
CA LYS A 41 15.47 10.44 9.39
C LYS A 41 15.41 10.67 7.87
N PRO A 42 15.23 9.59 7.09
CA PRO A 42 15.01 9.68 5.65
C PRO A 42 13.75 10.50 5.35
N MET A 43 13.81 11.33 4.32
CA MET A 43 12.66 12.11 3.83
C MET A 43 11.99 11.48 2.61
N ARG A 44 12.66 10.54 1.94
CA ARG A 44 12.17 9.83 0.74
C ARG A 44 12.54 8.35 0.82
N ARG A 45 11.67 7.48 0.29
CA ARG A 45 11.90 6.03 0.16
C ARG A 45 12.82 5.70 -1.03
N GLY A 46 13.33 4.48 -1.09
CA GLY A 46 14.11 3.94 -2.20
C GLY A 46 15.53 3.55 -1.83
N ASP A 47 16.34 3.28 -2.85
CA ASP A 47 17.76 2.97 -2.69
C ASP A 47 18.56 4.25 -2.47
N VAL A 48 19.37 4.25 -1.42
CA VAL A 48 20.20 5.38 -1.01
C VAL A 48 21.64 4.94 -0.81
N HIS A 49 22.56 5.78 -1.25
CA HIS A 49 23.99 5.53 -1.16
C HIS A 49 24.61 6.46 -0.13
N PHE A 50 25.35 5.88 0.79
CA PHE A 50 26.21 6.57 1.73
C PHE A 50 27.61 6.58 1.14
N GLY A 51 28.18 7.77 0.97
CA GLY A 51 29.58 7.91 0.60
C GLY A 51 30.49 7.40 1.72
N ALA A 52 31.80 7.34 1.44
CA ALA A 52 32.77 6.91 2.44
C ALA A 52 32.79 7.90 3.64
N PRO A 53 32.51 7.43 4.87
CA PRO A 53 32.62 8.28 6.05
C PRO A 53 34.00 8.93 6.15
N HIS A 54 34.07 10.14 6.71
CA HIS A 54 35.34 10.84 6.82
C HIS A 54 35.55 11.42 8.22
N LEU A 55 36.80 11.31 8.67
CA LEU A 55 37.29 11.89 9.91
C LEU A 55 37.99 13.21 9.60
N ARG A 56 37.62 14.25 10.33
CA ARG A 56 38.35 15.51 10.38
C ARG A 56 39.14 15.58 11.67
N ILE A 57 40.47 15.49 11.56
CA ILE A 57 41.39 15.53 12.70
C ILE A 57 42.02 16.91 12.76
N LYS A 58 41.92 17.57 13.91
CA LYS A 58 42.55 18.88 14.17
C LYS A 58 43.92 18.66 14.81
N SER A 59 44.92 19.46 14.40
CA SER A 59 46.22 19.44 15.08
C SER A 59 46.09 19.93 16.53
N PRO A 60 47.02 19.56 17.44
CA PRO A 60 46.94 19.97 18.84
C PRO A 60 46.84 21.49 19.05
N LEU A 61 47.52 22.27 18.20
CA LEU A 61 47.51 23.73 18.18
C LEU A 61 46.41 24.34 17.29
N GLY A 62 45.61 23.52 16.61
CA GLY A 62 44.53 23.97 15.73
C GLY A 62 44.98 24.60 14.39
N LEU A 63 46.28 24.62 14.11
CA LEU A 63 46.88 25.28 12.93
C LEU A 63 46.61 24.57 11.60
N TRP A 64 46.24 23.29 11.62
CA TRP A 64 45.90 22.54 10.42
C TRP A 64 44.87 21.45 10.71
N ARG A 65 44.19 21.00 9.66
CA ARG A 65 43.20 19.93 9.69
C ARG A 65 43.57 18.88 8.65
N ARG A 66 43.46 17.61 9.01
CA ARG A 66 43.60 16.49 8.07
C ARG A 66 42.27 15.77 7.95
N VAL A 67 41.82 15.58 6.71
CA VAL A 67 40.64 14.77 6.40
C VAL A 67 41.11 13.40 5.96
N ARG A 68 40.49 12.35 6.50
CA ARG A 68 40.74 10.96 6.12
C ARG A 68 39.41 10.26 5.89
N ARG A 69 39.19 9.73 4.68
CA ARG A 69 38.07 8.82 4.40
C ARG A 69 38.35 7.47 5.03
N ILE A 70 37.36 6.91 5.68
CA ILE A 70 37.42 5.67 6.44
C ILE A 70 36.25 4.78 6.04
N GLY A 71 36.51 3.49 5.86
CA GLY A 71 35.47 2.52 5.53
C GLY A 71 34.96 2.58 4.08
N PRO A 72 34.12 1.62 3.70
CA PRO A 72 33.52 1.56 2.38
C PRO A 72 32.28 2.45 2.26
N GLU A 73 31.83 2.65 1.03
CA GLU A 73 30.50 3.16 0.72
C GLU A 73 29.44 2.10 1.05
N HIS A 74 28.24 2.53 1.45
CA HIS A 74 27.16 1.62 1.85
C HIS A 74 25.86 1.95 1.12
N GLY A 75 25.21 0.92 0.56
CA GLY A 75 23.85 1.03 0.07
C GLY A 75 22.84 0.75 1.19
N VAL A 76 21.87 1.63 1.37
CA VAL A 76 20.80 1.51 2.37
C VAL A 76 19.45 1.59 1.68
N LYS A 77 18.58 0.63 1.98
CA LYS A 77 17.20 0.61 1.48
C LYS A 77 16.28 1.33 2.46
N VAL A 78 15.62 2.38 1.99
CA VAL A 78 14.60 3.09 2.77
C VAL A 78 13.22 2.58 2.38
N PHE A 79 12.56 1.94 3.34
CA PHE A 79 11.20 1.46 3.18
C PHE A 79 10.19 2.58 3.52
N PRO A 80 8.97 2.53 2.95
CA PRO A 80 7.90 3.45 3.33
C PRO A 80 7.57 3.32 4.83
N ASP A 81 7.22 4.43 5.48
CA ASP A 81 6.79 4.42 6.88
C ASP A 81 5.40 3.80 7.01
N TYR A 82 5.34 2.50 7.31
CA TYR A 82 4.10 1.80 7.61
C TYR A 82 3.84 1.67 9.13
N SER A 83 4.67 2.29 9.97
CA SER A 83 4.50 2.23 11.44
C SER A 83 3.23 2.94 11.90
N GLN A 84 2.87 4.03 11.22
CA GLN A 84 1.62 4.76 11.45
C GLN A 84 0.38 3.88 11.18
N LEU A 85 0.49 2.94 10.24
CA LEU A 85 -0.59 2.01 9.89
C LEU A 85 -0.82 0.97 11.00
N LEU A 86 0.23 0.53 11.69
CA LEU A 86 0.11 -0.37 12.85
C LEU A 86 -0.67 0.30 13.98
N GLY A 87 -0.46 1.60 14.24
CA GLY A 87 -1.14 2.34 15.31
C GLY A 87 -2.63 2.57 15.07
N HIS A 88 -3.00 3.04 13.87
CA HIS A 88 -4.39 3.39 13.54
C HIS A 88 -5.28 2.16 13.25
N THR A 89 -4.72 1.10 12.66
CA THR A 89 -5.52 -0.08 12.32
C THR A 89 -5.90 -0.90 13.55
N LEU A 90 -5.06 -0.90 14.60
CA LEU A 90 -5.35 -1.54 15.90
C LEU A 90 -6.54 -0.88 16.61
N THR A 91 -6.64 0.45 16.57
CA THR A 91 -7.75 1.19 17.21
C THR A 91 -9.06 1.11 16.42
N ALA A 92 -8.99 1.03 15.08
CA ALA A 92 -10.17 0.89 14.22
C ALA A 92 -10.74 -0.55 14.19
N THR A 93 -9.95 -1.56 14.56
CA THR A 93 -10.43 -2.95 14.66
C THR A 93 -11.18 -3.23 15.96
N ASP A 94 -10.83 -2.55 17.07
CA ASP A 94 -11.52 -2.72 18.36
C ASP A 94 -12.84 -1.94 18.47
N ARG A 95 -13.00 -0.82 17.75
CA ARG A 95 -14.17 0.07 17.90
C ARG A 95 -15.47 -0.40 17.26
N ARG A 96 -15.46 -1.54 16.55
CA ARG A 96 -16.68 -2.27 16.18
C ARG A 96 -16.60 -3.70 16.68
N ALA A 97 -16.43 -3.87 17.99
CA ALA A 97 -17.00 -5.05 18.62
C ALA A 97 -18.46 -5.15 18.15
N PRO A 98 -18.91 -6.30 17.60
CA PRO A 98 -20.30 -6.45 17.22
C PRO A 98 -21.13 -6.10 18.45
N ALA A 99 -22.08 -5.16 18.30
CA ALA A 99 -23.03 -4.85 19.36
C ALA A 99 -23.55 -6.18 19.91
N ALA A 100 -23.45 -6.36 21.23
CA ALA A 100 -23.89 -7.57 21.90
C ALA A 100 -25.33 -7.90 21.43
N GLY A 101 -25.47 -8.95 20.63
CA GLY A 101 -26.76 -9.33 20.03
C GLY A 101 -26.80 -9.40 18.49
N ALA A 102 -25.79 -8.95 17.75
CA ALA A 102 -25.72 -9.20 16.30
C ALA A 102 -25.40 -10.68 16.04
N ILE A 103 -26.44 -11.51 15.93
CA ILE A 103 -26.35 -12.89 15.48
C ILE A 103 -25.77 -12.86 14.07
N ARG A 104 -24.45 -13.08 13.96
CA ARG A 104 -23.81 -13.46 12.70
C ARG A 104 -24.50 -14.73 12.23
N LYS A 105 -25.43 -14.58 11.30
CA LYS A 105 -26.07 -15.71 10.62
C LYS A 105 -24.97 -16.43 9.84
N ARG A 106 -24.33 -17.43 10.46
CA ARG A 106 -23.42 -18.35 9.79
C ARG A 106 -24.20 -18.95 8.63
N ARG A 107 -23.84 -18.59 7.39
CA ARG A 107 -24.28 -19.37 6.23
C ARG A 107 -23.69 -20.76 6.41
N ARG A 108 -24.59 -21.73 6.56
CA ARG A 108 -24.30 -23.12 6.89
C ARG A 108 -24.35 -23.87 5.57
N GLY A 109 -23.22 -24.42 5.11
CA GLY A 109 -23.25 -25.53 4.14
C GLY A 109 -22.54 -25.39 2.79
N GLU A 110 -21.78 -24.33 2.49
CA GLU A 110 -21.12 -24.18 1.16
C GLU A 110 -19.60 -23.98 1.23
N GLY A 111 -18.96 -24.41 2.32
CA GLY A 111 -17.50 -24.52 2.35
C GLY A 111 -17.04 -25.80 1.65
N THR A 112 -16.00 -25.72 0.83
CA THR A 112 -15.33 -26.87 0.20
C THR A 112 -14.19 -27.42 1.05
N ASP A 113 -13.66 -26.64 2.01
CA ASP A 113 -12.48 -27.00 2.80
C ASP A 113 -12.86 -27.69 4.11
N PHE A 114 -12.24 -28.84 4.39
CA PHE A 114 -12.56 -29.65 5.56
C PHE A 114 -11.97 -28.99 6.82
N ARG A 115 -12.83 -28.65 7.78
CA ARG A 115 -12.40 -28.03 9.04
C ARG A 115 -12.12 -29.07 10.11
N GLN A 116 -13.11 -29.88 10.44
CA GLN A 116 -13.03 -30.88 11.50
C GLN A 116 -14.19 -31.89 11.40
N LEU A 117 -14.04 -33.04 12.06
CA LEU A 117 -15.14 -33.95 12.34
C LEU A 117 -15.85 -33.50 13.62
N ARG A 118 -17.18 -33.45 13.60
CA ARG A 118 -17.99 -33.21 14.79
C ARG A 118 -19.17 -34.16 14.85
N GLU A 119 -19.78 -34.26 16.02
CA GLU A 119 -21.01 -35.02 16.18
C GLU A 119 -22.16 -34.38 15.37
N TYR A 120 -22.94 -35.23 14.71
CA TYR A 120 -24.13 -34.87 13.95
C TYR A 120 -25.14 -34.18 14.87
N ARG A 121 -25.77 -33.12 14.36
CA ARG A 121 -26.88 -32.45 15.02
C ARG A 121 -28.08 -32.47 14.11
N GLN A 122 -29.27 -32.52 14.71
CA GLN A 122 -30.51 -32.46 13.97
C GLN A 122 -30.55 -31.18 13.12
N GLY A 123 -30.77 -31.33 11.81
CA GLY A 123 -30.67 -30.26 10.81
C GLY A 123 -29.36 -30.23 10.02
N ASP A 124 -28.40 -31.11 10.31
CA ASP A 124 -27.25 -31.33 9.42
C ASP A 124 -27.64 -32.16 8.19
N SER A 125 -27.02 -31.87 7.04
CA SER A 125 -27.30 -32.60 5.79
C SER A 125 -26.79 -34.03 5.87
N MET A 126 -27.61 -35.01 5.47
CA MET A 126 -27.20 -36.42 5.44
C MET A 126 -26.00 -36.66 4.51
N ARG A 127 -25.82 -35.83 3.47
CA ARG A 127 -24.66 -35.91 2.56
C ARG A 127 -23.33 -35.55 3.22
N SER A 128 -23.37 -34.83 4.34
CA SER A 128 -22.18 -34.41 5.09
C SER A 128 -21.72 -35.41 6.16
N ILE A 129 -22.44 -36.55 6.30
CA ILE A 129 -22.08 -37.62 7.24
C ILE A 129 -20.82 -38.33 6.75
N ASP A 130 -19.82 -38.43 7.62
CA ASP A 130 -18.67 -39.29 7.40
C ASP A 130 -18.99 -40.70 7.91
N TRP A 131 -19.41 -41.58 7.01
CA TRP A 131 -19.78 -42.95 7.36
C TRP A 131 -18.62 -43.76 7.96
N LYS A 132 -17.37 -43.46 7.59
CA LYS A 132 -16.18 -44.16 8.09
C LYS A 132 -15.87 -43.75 9.54
N ALA A 133 -15.95 -42.45 9.84
CA ALA A 133 -15.81 -41.95 11.20
C ALA A 133 -16.97 -42.38 12.11
N THR A 134 -18.19 -42.38 11.55
CA THR A 134 -19.40 -42.86 12.24
C THR A 134 -19.27 -44.33 12.65
N ALA A 135 -18.82 -45.20 11.75
CA ALA A 135 -18.62 -46.62 12.05
C ALA A 135 -17.57 -46.86 13.16
N ARG A 136 -16.52 -46.03 13.22
CA ARG A 136 -15.46 -46.13 14.24
C ARG A 136 -15.89 -45.62 15.61
N GLN A 137 -16.64 -44.52 15.64
CA GLN A 137 -17.05 -43.89 16.91
C GLN A 137 -18.40 -44.39 17.44
N GLN A 138 -19.11 -45.24 16.68
CA GLN A 138 -20.44 -45.76 17.02
C GLN A 138 -21.47 -44.65 17.33
N LYS A 139 -21.25 -43.46 16.77
CA LYS A 139 -22.17 -42.31 16.85
C LYS A 139 -22.11 -41.51 15.55
N PRO A 140 -23.20 -40.86 15.10
CA PRO A 140 -23.21 -40.15 13.83
C PRO A 140 -22.23 -38.97 13.82
N ILE A 141 -21.28 -38.98 12.89
CA ILE A 141 -20.24 -37.96 12.72
C ILE A 141 -20.45 -37.22 11.39
N THR A 142 -20.39 -35.90 11.45
CA THR A 142 -20.52 -34.98 10.31
C THR A 142 -19.22 -34.26 10.04
N ARG A 143 -18.85 -34.12 8.76
CA ARG A 143 -17.77 -33.25 8.32
C ARG A 143 -18.24 -31.80 8.41
N GLU A 144 -17.58 -31.02 9.24
CA GLU A 144 -17.75 -29.57 9.24
C GLU A 144 -16.80 -28.99 8.18
N TYR A 145 -17.38 -28.38 7.16
CA TYR A 145 -16.63 -27.66 6.15
C TYR A 145 -16.58 -26.17 6.51
N GLN A 146 -15.43 -25.53 6.28
CA GLN A 146 -15.25 -24.10 6.39
C GLN A 146 -15.19 -23.48 5.00
N GLU A 147 -15.70 -22.26 4.89
CA GLU A 147 -15.60 -21.45 3.68
C GLU A 147 -14.12 -21.23 3.34
N GLU A 148 -13.77 -21.50 2.08
CA GLU A 148 -12.40 -21.46 1.58
C GLU A 148 -11.86 -20.03 1.70
N ARG A 149 -10.89 -19.81 2.59
CA ARG A 149 -10.23 -18.50 2.82
C ARG A 149 -9.07 -18.28 1.84
N ASP A 150 -9.25 -18.62 0.57
CA ASP A 150 -8.23 -18.45 -0.48
C ASP A 150 -8.51 -17.24 -1.39
N GLN A 151 -9.14 -16.22 -0.81
CA GLN A 151 -9.36 -14.94 -1.48
C GLN A 151 -8.02 -14.25 -1.76
N GLN A 152 -7.92 -13.65 -2.94
CA GLN A 152 -6.74 -12.89 -3.35
C GLN A 152 -7.13 -11.42 -3.51
N VAL A 153 -6.35 -10.52 -2.92
CA VAL A 153 -6.43 -9.07 -3.16
C VAL A 153 -5.22 -8.67 -3.98
N VAL A 154 -5.44 -8.14 -5.18
CA VAL A 154 -4.39 -7.74 -6.10
C VAL A 154 -4.53 -6.27 -6.45
N PHE A 155 -3.49 -5.51 -6.16
CA PHE A 155 -3.43 -4.10 -6.52
C PHE A 155 -2.95 -3.97 -7.97
N LEU A 156 -3.67 -3.19 -8.78
CA LEU A 156 -3.19 -2.73 -10.08
C LEU A 156 -2.87 -1.24 -9.92
N LEU A 157 -1.59 -0.94 -9.71
CA LEU A 157 -1.11 0.37 -9.29
C LEU A 157 -0.55 1.15 -10.49
N ASP A 158 -1.13 2.32 -10.76
CA ASP A 158 -0.61 3.25 -11.74
C ASP A 158 0.70 3.90 -11.25
N THR A 159 1.73 3.89 -12.09
CA THR A 159 3.03 4.56 -11.93
C THR A 159 3.28 5.56 -13.07
N GLY A 160 2.24 6.04 -13.74
CA GLY A 160 2.32 6.99 -14.83
C GLY A 160 2.31 8.45 -14.42
N ARG A 161 2.38 9.32 -15.43
CA ARG A 161 2.61 10.77 -15.29
C ARG A 161 1.62 11.48 -14.38
N ARG A 162 0.37 11.00 -14.30
CA ARG A 162 -0.67 11.65 -13.49
C ARG A 162 -0.57 11.32 -12.01
N MET A 163 0.21 10.31 -11.66
CA MET A 163 0.53 9.96 -10.27
C MET A 163 1.62 10.86 -9.69
N LEU A 164 2.29 11.67 -10.53
CA LEU A 164 3.19 12.76 -10.11
C LEU A 164 2.46 13.97 -9.53
N ALA A 165 1.12 14.05 -9.65
CA ALA A 165 0.35 15.14 -9.07
C ALA A 165 0.60 15.25 -7.56
N GLU A 166 0.84 16.48 -7.08
CA GLU A 166 1.18 16.78 -5.69
C GLU A 166 -0.03 17.39 -4.97
N ASP A 167 -0.34 16.86 -3.79
CA ASP A 167 -1.30 17.43 -2.84
C ASP A 167 -0.54 17.81 -1.55
N GLY A 168 -0.08 19.06 -1.50
CA GLY A 168 0.72 19.57 -0.39
C GLY A 168 2.18 19.09 -0.47
N VAL A 169 2.58 18.18 0.42
CA VAL A 169 3.96 17.66 0.49
C VAL A 169 4.07 16.24 -0.07
N THR A 170 2.93 15.60 -0.34
CA THR A 170 2.84 14.21 -0.78
C THR A 170 2.28 14.12 -2.19
N THR A 171 2.78 13.18 -2.97
CA THR A 171 2.25 12.89 -4.31
C THR A 171 1.01 11.99 -4.21
N HIS A 172 0.17 12.00 -5.25
CA HIS A 172 -0.89 11.02 -5.43
C HIS A 172 -0.33 9.58 -5.35
N PHE A 173 0.86 9.36 -5.92
CA PHE A 173 1.55 8.07 -5.80
C PHE A 173 1.84 7.68 -4.34
N ASP A 174 2.28 8.61 -3.49
CA ASP A 174 2.53 8.33 -2.08
C ASP A 174 1.24 7.95 -1.33
N HIS A 175 0.13 8.61 -1.64
CA HIS A 175 -1.18 8.24 -1.11
C HIS A 175 -1.63 6.85 -1.58
N ALA A 176 -1.43 6.54 -2.86
CA ALA A 176 -1.70 5.21 -3.40
C ALA A 176 -0.86 4.13 -2.72
N MET A 177 0.43 4.39 -2.49
CA MET A 177 1.33 3.49 -1.77
C MET A 177 0.86 3.23 -0.33
N ASN A 178 0.49 4.28 0.39
CA ASN A 178 -0.07 4.15 1.72
C ASN A 178 -1.36 3.32 1.73
N ALA A 179 -2.22 3.50 0.73
CA ALA A 179 -3.47 2.76 0.61
C ALA A 179 -3.24 1.27 0.30
N VAL A 180 -2.30 0.96 -0.61
CA VAL A 180 -1.83 -0.40 -0.91
C VAL A 180 -1.33 -1.09 0.35
N LEU A 181 -0.47 -0.43 1.11
CA LEU A 181 0.09 -0.98 2.35
C LEU A 181 -0.97 -1.18 3.42
N THR A 182 -1.88 -0.22 3.59
CA THR A 182 -2.95 -0.28 4.59
C THR A 182 -3.89 -1.42 4.30
N LEU A 183 -4.42 -1.50 3.07
CA LEU A 183 -5.33 -2.55 2.69
C LEU A 183 -4.61 -3.90 2.63
N GLY A 184 -3.39 -3.95 2.11
CA GLY A 184 -2.58 -5.17 2.04
C GLY A 184 -2.31 -5.77 3.42
N PHE A 185 -1.93 -4.95 4.39
CA PHE A 185 -1.77 -5.39 5.79
C PHE A 185 -3.07 -5.94 6.37
N LEU A 186 -4.19 -5.22 6.17
CA LEU A 186 -5.49 -5.66 6.67
C LEU A 186 -5.95 -6.97 6.03
N ALA A 187 -5.81 -7.10 4.71
CA ALA A 187 -6.18 -8.31 3.96
C ALA A 187 -5.35 -9.51 4.41
N GLN A 188 -4.03 -9.34 4.58
CA GLN A 188 -3.14 -10.37 5.13
C GLN A 188 -3.57 -10.83 6.53
N ARG A 189 -3.91 -9.87 7.42
CA ARG A 189 -4.38 -10.19 8.78
C ARG A 189 -5.70 -10.95 8.77
N GLN A 190 -6.53 -10.78 7.73
CA GLN A 190 -7.77 -11.53 7.53
C GLN A 190 -7.57 -12.87 6.82
N GLY A 191 -6.33 -13.22 6.44
CA GLY A 191 -5.96 -14.50 5.84
C GLY A 191 -5.96 -14.52 4.31
N ASP A 192 -6.13 -13.37 3.66
CA ASP A 192 -6.18 -13.28 2.21
C ASP A 192 -4.76 -13.16 1.61
N ALA A 193 -4.59 -13.70 0.40
CA ALA A 193 -3.34 -13.53 -0.34
C ALA A 193 -3.28 -12.11 -0.90
N VAL A 194 -2.14 -11.43 -0.78
CA VAL A 194 -1.98 -10.07 -1.33
C VAL A 194 -0.89 -10.05 -2.37
N GLY A 195 -1.18 -9.43 -3.51
CA GLY A 195 -0.25 -9.21 -4.63
C GLY A 195 -0.40 -7.81 -5.22
N LEU A 196 0.51 -7.45 -6.13
CA LEU A 196 0.53 -6.15 -6.78
C LEU A 196 1.11 -6.27 -8.19
N MET A 197 0.55 -5.50 -9.12
CA MET A 197 1.17 -5.19 -10.41
C MET A 197 1.22 -3.67 -10.59
N SER A 198 2.39 -3.12 -10.94
CA SER A 198 2.49 -1.73 -11.40
C SER A 198 2.41 -1.61 -12.92
N PHE A 199 1.91 -0.48 -13.43
CA PHE A 199 1.82 -0.18 -14.86
C PHE A 199 1.93 1.34 -15.10
N GLY A 200 2.15 1.77 -16.34
CA GLY A 200 2.35 3.21 -16.65
C GLY A 200 3.76 3.71 -16.39
N GLY A 201 4.73 2.81 -16.27
CA GLY A 201 6.13 3.11 -15.99
C GLY A 201 6.90 1.79 -15.87
N GLU A 202 7.68 1.64 -14.79
CA GLU A 202 8.27 0.33 -14.48
C GLU A 202 7.16 -0.69 -14.14
N MET A 203 7.06 -1.76 -14.93
CA MET A 203 6.16 -2.88 -14.65
C MET A 203 6.81 -3.82 -13.65
N ARG A 204 6.14 -4.01 -12.51
CA ARG A 204 6.59 -4.89 -11.45
C ARG A 204 5.47 -5.79 -11.01
N TRP A 205 5.73 -7.10 -11.00
CA TRP A 205 4.76 -8.11 -10.59
C TRP A 205 5.17 -8.78 -9.28
N ILE A 206 4.28 -8.69 -8.28
CA ILE A 206 4.39 -9.35 -6.99
C ILE A 206 3.24 -10.34 -6.90
N SER A 207 3.56 -11.63 -7.03
CA SER A 207 2.53 -12.68 -7.01
C SER A 207 1.79 -12.71 -5.66
N PRO A 208 0.45 -12.93 -5.66
CA PRO A 208 -0.32 -13.00 -4.43
C PRO A 208 0.21 -14.08 -3.48
N TYR A 209 0.48 -13.70 -2.25
CA TYR A 209 1.02 -14.61 -1.23
C TYR A 209 0.33 -14.37 0.11
N LYS A 210 0.21 -15.41 0.94
CA LYS A 210 -0.47 -15.34 2.25
C LYS A 210 0.52 -15.17 3.40
N GLY A 211 0.01 -14.67 4.52
CA GLY A 211 0.74 -14.54 5.78
C GLY A 211 1.80 -13.43 5.76
N ARG A 212 2.64 -13.42 6.80
CA ARG A 212 3.64 -12.36 7.04
C ARG A 212 4.61 -12.18 5.87
N THR A 213 5.06 -13.28 5.27
CA THR A 213 5.94 -13.27 4.09
C THR A 213 5.31 -12.51 2.91
N GLY A 214 3.98 -12.52 2.77
CA GLY A 214 3.31 -11.77 1.71
C GLY A 214 3.43 -10.26 1.88
N LEU A 215 3.35 -9.76 3.12
CA LEU A 215 3.58 -8.34 3.41
C LEU A 215 5.04 -7.95 3.16
N ASP A 216 5.98 -8.76 3.61
CA ASP A 216 7.41 -8.50 3.42
C ASP A 216 7.79 -8.47 1.93
N ARG A 217 7.19 -9.36 1.11
CA ARG A 217 7.33 -9.34 -0.35
C ARG A 217 6.71 -8.10 -0.97
N LEU A 218 5.53 -7.66 -0.49
CA LEU A 218 4.90 -6.43 -0.96
C LEU A 218 5.78 -5.21 -0.66
N LEU A 219 6.23 -5.05 0.59
CA LEU A 219 7.12 -3.98 1.02
C LEU A 219 8.43 -3.95 0.22
N SER A 220 9.06 -5.11 0.07
CA SER A 220 10.31 -5.26 -0.69
C SER A 220 10.14 -5.04 -2.19
N GLY A 221 8.92 -5.20 -2.71
CA GLY A 221 8.64 -4.95 -4.12
C GLY A 221 8.15 -3.54 -4.40
N ILE A 222 7.93 -2.67 -3.42
CA ILE A 222 7.43 -1.31 -3.65
C ILE A 222 8.33 -0.21 -3.07
N TYR A 223 9.37 -0.56 -2.32
CA TYR A 223 10.20 0.41 -1.59
C TYR A 223 10.89 1.44 -2.49
N ASP A 224 11.27 1.05 -3.70
CA ASP A 224 11.94 1.84 -4.73
C ASP A 224 11.03 2.19 -5.92
N LEU A 225 9.75 1.78 -5.89
CA LEU A 225 8.82 2.09 -6.96
C LEU A 225 8.51 3.60 -6.97
N GLN A 226 8.64 4.21 -8.14
CA GLN A 226 8.39 5.64 -8.37
C GLN A 226 7.47 5.84 -9.58
N PRO A 227 6.63 6.88 -9.58
CA PRO A 227 5.90 7.28 -10.77
C PRO A 227 6.87 7.84 -11.82
N THR A 228 6.50 7.71 -13.09
CA THR A 228 7.28 8.13 -14.26
C THR A 228 6.47 9.11 -15.10
N GLU A 229 7.09 9.78 -16.07
CA GLU A 229 6.39 10.69 -16.99
C GLU A 229 5.65 9.97 -18.14
N VAL A 230 5.59 8.63 -18.09
CA VAL A 230 4.93 7.81 -19.11
C VAL A 230 3.40 7.84 -18.91
N ALA A 231 2.64 7.84 -20.00
CA ALA A 231 1.19 7.73 -19.93
C ALA A 231 0.77 6.28 -19.58
N PRO A 232 -0.23 6.08 -18.71
CA PRO A 232 -0.73 4.75 -18.40
C PRO A 232 -1.46 4.11 -19.59
N ASP A 233 -1.27 2.81 -19.79
CA ASP A 233 -2.05 1.98 -20.71
C ASP A 233 -2.85 0.93 -19.92
N TYR A 234 -4.13 1.21 -19.70
CA TYR A 234 -5.01 0.36 -18.90
C TYR A 234 -5.32 -0.97 -19.58
N THR A 235 -5.47 -1.00 -20.91
CA THR A 235 -5.82 -2.20 -21.66
C THR A 235 -4.66 -3.19 -21.67
N GLN A 236 -3.44 -2.69 -21.88
CA GLN A 236 -2.22 -3.49 -21.76
C GLN A 236 -2.05 -4.00 -20.33
N ALA A 237 -2.23 -3.14 -19.32
CA ALA A 237 -2.15 -3.52 -17.92
C ALA A 237 -3.15 -4.62 -17.54
N ALA A 238 -4.39 -4.53 -18.01
CA ALA A 238 -5.40 -5.57 -17.80
C ALA A 238 -5.01 -6.91 -18.45
N THR A 239 -4.50 -6.86 -19.67
CA THR A 239 -4.05 -8.04 -20.43
C THR A 239 -2.88 -8.74 -19.72
N ASP A 240 -1.88 -7.97 -19.30
CA ASP A 240 -0.72 -8.48 -18.56
C ASP A 240 -1.10 -9.08 -17.21
N LEU A 241 -2.08 -8.46 -16.52
CA LEU A 241 -2.57 -8.97 -15.26
C LEU A 241 -3.27 -10.32 -15.45
N LEU A 242 -4.16 -10.47 -16.44
CA LEU A 242 -4.85 -11.73 -16.73
C LEU A 242 -3.88 -12.84 -17.17
N ALA A 243 -2.79 -12.47 -17.86
CA ALA A 243 -1.76 -13.42 -18.24
C ALA A 243 -1.05 -14.03 -17.02
N ARG A 244 -0.94 -13.28 -15.91
CA ARG A 244 -0.23 -13.70 -14.68
C ARG A 244 -1.17 -14.23 -13.59
N LEU A 245 -2.35 -13.64 -13.44
CA LEU A 245 -3.30 -13.91 -12.37
C LEU A 245 -4.34 -14.95 -12.80
N LYS A 246 -4.08 -16.21 -12.43
CA LYS A 246 -4.93 -17.34 -12.86
C LYS A 246 -6.16 -17.57 -11.97
N LYS A 247 -6.05 -17.32 -10.67
CA LYS A 247 -7.15 -17.48 -9.71
C LYS A 247 -8.01 -16.22 -9.66
N ARG A 248 -9.31 -16.39 -9.35
CA ARG A 248 -10.21 -15.26 -9.10
C ARG A 248 -9.67 -14.42 -7.95
N ALA A 249 -9.81 -13.10 -8.08
CA ALA A 249 -9.26 -12.14 -7.15
C ALA A 249 -10.15 -10.91 -7.04
N PHE A 250 -10.00 -10.18 -5.95
CA PHE A 250 -10.37 -8.78 -5.82
C PHE A 250 -9.26 -7.93 -6.43
N ILE A 251 -9.53 -7.26 -7.54
CA ILE A 251 -8.59 -6.34 -8.15
C ILE A 251 -8.92 -4.92 -7.69
N VAL A 252 -7.94 -4.23 -7.13
CA VAL A 252 -8.03 -2.82 -6.76
C VAL A 252 -7.14 -2.01 -7.69
N LEU A 253 -7.75 -1.39 -8.71
CA LEU A 253 -7.07 -0.50 -9.64
C LEU A 253 -6.99 0.90 -9.02
N ILE A 254 -5.79 1.40 -8.82
CA ILE A 254 -5.53 2.71 -8.20
C ILE A 254 -4.84 3.61 -9.23
N THR A 255 -5.46 4.75 -9.55
CA THR A 255 -5.01 5.63 -10.65
C THR A 255 -5.52 7.08 -10.45
N ASN A 256 -5.21 7.94 -11.41
CA ASN A 256 -5.80 9.27 -11.61
C ASN A 256 -6.38 9.32 -13.03
N LEU A 257 -7.69 9.00 -13.16
CA LEU A 257 -8.38 8.99 -14.45
C LEU A 257 -8.49 10.39 -15.03
N ARG A 258 -8.54 10.51 -16.36
CA ARG A 258 -8.96 11.71 -17.08
C ARG A 258 -9.89 11.31 -18.23
N ASP A 259 -10.61 12.28 -18.79
CA ASP A 259 -11.63 12.07 -19.82
C ASP A 259 -11.09 11.32 -21.06
N GLU A 260 -9.81 11.50 -21.40
CA GLU A 260 -9.14 10.81 -22.50
C GLU A 260 -8.98 9.29 -22.29
N ASP A 261 -9.11 8.81 -21.06
CA ASP A 261 -8.94 7.40 -20.70
C ASP A 261 -10.24 6.59 -20.81
N ASP A 262 -11.40 7.24 -20.94
CA ASP A 262 -12.72 6.62 -20.72
C ASP A 262 -12.87 5.26 -21.43
N ARG A 263 -12.46 5.22 -22.70
CA ARG A 263 -12.55 4.00 -23.51
C ARG A 263 -11.60 2.91 -23.02
N ALA A 264 -10.31 3.23 -22.87
CA ALA A 264 -9.29 2.26 -22.46
C ALA A 264 -9.58 1.71 -21.05
N MET A 265 -10.03 2.58 -20.14
CA MET A 265 -10.40 2.20 -18.80
C MET A 265 -11.62 1.27 -18.78
N ARG A 266 -12.65 1.56 -19.59
CA ARG A 266 -13.81 0.67 -19.73
C ARG A 266 -13.41 -0.70 -20.25
N GLU A 267 -12.66 -0.75 -21.36
CA GLU A 267 -12.19 -2.00 -21.98
C GLU A 267 -11.36 -2.83 -20.98
N ALA A 268 -10.46 -2.19 -20.23
CA ALA A 268 -9.68 -2.83 -19.17
C ALA A 268 -10.56 -3.41 -18.06
N CYS A 269 -11.55 -2.65 -17.58
CA CYS A 269 -12.47 -3.10 -16.53
C CYS A 269 -13.35 -4.26 -17.00
N GLU A 270 -13.90 -4.20 -18.21
CA GLU A 270 -14.69 -5.27 -18.81
C GLU A 270 -13.85 -6.55 -18.94
N LEU A 271 -12.61 -6.42 -19.42
CA LEU A 271 -11.67 -7.53 -19.57
C LEU A 271 -11.37 -8.19 -18.22
N LEU A 272 -11.05 -7.40 -17.19
CA LEU A 272 -10.77 -7.92 -15.84
C LEU A 272 -12.03 -8.51 -15.17
N ALA A 273 -13.19 -7.89 -15.38
CA ALA A 273 -14.46 -8.32 -14.80
C ALA A 273 -14.95 -9.67 -15.33
N THR A 274 -14.39 -10.18 -16.43
CA THR A 274 -14.67 -11.54 -16.92
C THR A 274 -14.37 -12.64 -15.88
N ARG A 275 -13.41 -12.41 -14.99
CA ARG A 275 -12.98 -13.38 -13.96
C ARG A 275 -12.89 -12.80 -12.55
N HIS A 276 -12.62 -11.51 -12.43
CA HIS A 276 -12.27 -10.87 -11.17
C HIS A 276 -13.35 -9.88 -10.72
N LEU A 277 -13.41 -9.64 -9.41
CA LEU A 277 -14.17 -8.49 -8.90
C LEU A 277 -13.25 -7.27 -8.98
N VAL A 278 -13.63 -6.27 -9.76
CA VAL A 278 -12.80 -5.08 -10.01
C VAL A 278 -13.35 -3.90 -9.23
N LEU A 279 -12.46 -3.22 -8.50
CA LEU A 279 -12.70 -1.93 -7.88
C LEU A 279 -11.72 -0.90 -8.45
N CYS A 280 -12.24 0.21 -8.94
CA CYS A 280 -11.46 1.33 -9.45
C CYS A 280 -11.48 2.47 -8.42
N ALA A 281 -10.29 2.89 -8.00
CA ALA A 281 -10.11 4.03 -7.13
C ALA A 281 -9.31 5.10 -7.90
N SER A 282 -10.05 6.05 -8.43
CA SER A 282 -9.50 7.25 -9.06
C SER A 282 -9.29 8.32 -8.00
N MET A 283 -8.11 8.95 -8.04
CA MET A 283 -7.81 10.13 -7.24
C MET A 283 -8.06 11.39 -8.05
N ARG A 284 -8.56 12.43 -7.38
CA ARG A 284 -8.69 13.78 -7.92
C ARG A 284 -7.95 14.78 -7.03
N GLU A 285 -7.41 15.83 -7.63
CA GLU A 285 -6.57 16.81 -6.95
C GLU A 285 -7.37 17.66 -5.96
N LYS A 286 -6.85 17.83 -4.73
CA LYS A 286 -7.50 18.65 -3.69
C LYS A 286 -7.64 20.11 -4.09
N ALA A 287 -6.75 20.60 -4.96
CA ALA A 287 -6.79 21.95 -5.50
C ALA A 287 -8.13 22.30 -6.18
N LEU A 288 -8.81 21.31 -6.77
CA LEU A 288 -10.11 21.51 -7.41
C LEU A 288 -11.21 21.83 -6.39
N ASP A 289 -11.23 21.09 -5.27
CA ASP A 289 -12.18 21.33 -4.17
C ASP A 289 -11.93 22.67 -3.49
N LEU A 290 -10.65 23.04 -3.31
CA LEU A 290 -10.28 24.34 -2.75
C LEU A 290 -10.71 25.50 -3.67
N ALA A 291 -10.55 25.35 -4.99
CA ALA A 291 -10.97 26.35 -5.97
C ALA A 291 -12.51 26.52 -6.01
N LEU A 292 -13.27 25.44 -5.81
CA LEU A 292 -14.73 25.49 -5.68
C LEU A 292 -15.20 26.15 -4.38
N GLY A 293 -14.55 25.83 -3.26
CA GLY A 293 -14.94 26.34 -1.93
C GLY A 293 -14.49 27.78 -1.65
N ALA A 294 -13.56 28.32 -2.43
CA ALA A 294 -13.04 29.67 -2.24
C ALA A 294 -14.07 30.74 -2.63
N ARG A 295 -14.23 31.76 -1.80
CA ARG A 295 -15.06 32.93 -2.12
C ARG A 295 -14.37 33.76 -3.20
N ALA A 296 -15.09 34.06 -4.28
CA ALA A 296 -14.57 34.91 -5.35
C ALA A 296 -14.57 36.39 -4.93
N HIS A 297 -13.40 37.03 -4.93
CA HIS A 297 -13.26 38.46 -4.63
C HIS A 297 -12.96 39.32 -5.87
N ASN A 298 -12.51 38.69 -6.95
CA ASN A 298 -12.20 39.34 -8.23
C ASN A 298 -12.52 38.40 -9.40
N PHE A 299 -12.39 38.91 -10.63
CA PHE A 299 -12.65 38.14 -11.86
C PHE A 299 -11.75 36.89 -11.99
N ALA A 300 -10.49 36.97 -11.57
CA ALA A 300 -9.58 35.82 -11.64
C ALA A 300 -9.99 34.70 -10.66
N ASP A 301 -10.51 35.03 -9.48
CA ASP A 301 -11.06 34.06 -8.54
C ASP A 301 -12.34 33.43 -9.09
N ALA A 302 -13.23 34.24 -9.67
CA ALA A 302 -14.44 33.75 -10.31
C ALA A 302 -14.12 32.81 -11.48
N LEU A 303 -13.17 33.18 -12.34
CA LEU A 303 -12.73 32.35 -13.47
C LEU A 303 -12.13 31.02 -12.99
N ARG A 304 -11.30 31.03 -11.93
CA ARG A 304 -10.73 29.81 -11.34
C ARG A 304 -11.83 28.89 -10.78
N SER A 305 -12.77 29.45 -10.03
CA SER A 305 -13.89 28.68 -9.46
C SER A 305 -14.80 28.09 -10.54
N SER A 306 -15.16 28.89 -11.55
CA SER A 306 -15.97 28.42 -12.70
C SER A 306 -15.24 27.35 -13.53
N ALA A 307 -13.93 27.50 -13.76
CA ALA A 307 -13.13 26.50 -14.45
C ALA A 307 -13.05 25.19 -13.65
N ALA A 308 -12.87 25.26 -12.33
CA ALA A 308 -12.88 24.09 -11.46
C ALA A 308 -14.25 23.39 -11.47
N ALA A 309 -15.34 24.14 -11.40
CA ALA A 309 -16.71 23.60 -11.50
C ALA A 309 -16.93 22.87 -12.83
N HIS A 310 -16.58 23.52 -13.93
CA HIS A 310 -16.73 22.94 -15.26
C HIS A 310 -15.88 21.68 -15.44
N TYR A 311 -14.64 21.70 -14.96
CA TYR A 311 -13.74 20.55 -15.02
C TYR A 311 -14.29 19.36 -14.20
N LEU A 312 -14.81 19.61 -13.00
CA LEU A 312 -15.40 18.55 -12.16
C LEU A 312 -16.68 17.98 -12.75
N GLU A 313 -17.49 18.81 -13.41
CA GLU A 313 -18.66 18.36 -14.16
C GLU A 313 -18.27 17.46 -15.35
N GLN A 314 -17.28 17.87 -16.15
CA GLN A 314 -16.75 17.05 -17.26
C GLN A 314 -16.24 15.70 -16.76
N ARG A 315 -15.48 15.72 -15.66
CA ARG A 315 -14.96 14.51 -15.02
C ARG A 315 -16.05 13.58 -14.51
N ASP A 316 -17.08 14.11 -13.85
CA ASP A 316 -18.23 13.31 -13.39
C ASP A 316 -18.98 12.69 -14.58
N HIS A 317 -19.15 13.43 -15.67
CA HIS A 317 -19.69 12.89 -16.92
C HIS A 317 -18.82 11.79 -17.51
N ALA A 318 -17.50 11.98 -17.56
CA ALA A 318 -16.54 10.99 -18.04
C ALA A 318 -16.64 9.68 -17.24
N ILE A 319 -16.62 9.78 -15.91
CA ILE A 319 -16.81 8.65 -15.01
C ILE A 319 -18.15 7.94 -15.24
N LYS A 320 -19.25 8.69 -15.38
CA LYS A 320 -20.57 8.12 -15.66
C LYS A 320 -20.61 7.41 -17.01
N ARG A 321 -19.94 7.96 -18.04
CA ARG A 321 -19.82 7.33 -19.35
C ARG A 321 -19.16 5.97 -19.24
N LEU A 322 -18.23 5.72 -18.30
CA LEU A 322 -17.60 4.40 -18.14
C LEU A 322 -18.61 3.27 -17.97
N GLY A 323 -19.83 3.54 -17.46
CA GLY A 323 -20.85 2.52 -17.24
C GLY A 323 -20.50 1.55 -16.09
N ILE A 324 -19.43 1.83 -15.35
CA ILE A 324 -19.04 1.08 -14.16
C ILE A 324 -20.01 1.43 -13.03
N ARG A 325 -20.49 0.42 -12.30
CA ARG A 325 -21.37 0.64 -11.16
C ARG A 325 -20.69 1.57 -10.16
N ALA A 326 -21.43 2.54 -9.62
CA ALA A 326 -20.92 3.47 -8.61
C ALA A 326 -20.39 2.78 -7.33
N SER A 327 -20.77 1.51 -7.09
CA SER A 327 -20.19 0.69 -6.02
C SER A 327 -18.76 0.21 -6.30
N HIS A 328 -18.32 0.24 -7.56
CA HIS A 328 -17.05 -0.30 -8.05
C HIS A 328 -16.13 0.77 -8.64
N LEU A 329 -16.51 2.05 -8.63
CA LEU A 329 -15.64 3.16 -8.99
C LEU A 329 -15.81 4.31 -8.01
N PHE A 330 -14.70 4.75 -7.42
CA PHE A 330 -14.64 5.94 -6.58
C PHE A 330 -13.76 7.00 -7.21
N ASP A 331 -14.21 8.25 -7.16
CA ASP A 331 -13.42 9.43 -7.46
C ASP A 331 -13.32 10.25 -6.18
N ILE A 332 -12.15 10.21 -5.54
CA ILE A 332 -11.97 10.68 -4.16
C ILE A 332 -10.67 11.44 -4.00
N ASN A 333 -10.57 12.20 -2.91
CA ASN A 333 -9.35 12.90 -2.56
C ASN A 333 -8.31 11.90 -2.03
N PRO A 334 -6.99 12.11 -2.26
CA PRO A 334 -5.96 11.15 -1.89
C PRO A 334 -5.91 10.83 -0.39
N GLU A 335 -6.24 11.78 0.48
CA GLU A 335 -6.33 11.60 1.94
C GLU A 335 -7.38 10.55 2.36
N GLN A 336 -8.43 10.38 1.56
CA GLN A 336 -9.54 9.45 1.86
C GLN A 336 -9.31 8.04 1.31
N LEU A 337 -8.32 7.87 0.42
CA LEU A 337 -8.11 6.64 -0.35
C LEU A 337 -7.99 5.39 0.52
N SER A 338 -7.07 5.40 1.49
CA SER A 338 -6.80 4.24 2.36
C SER A 338 -8.06 3.77 3.11
N MET A 339 -8.80 4.71 3.71
CA MET A 339 -9.99 4.38 4.50
C MET A 339 -11.14 3.89 3.62
N THR A 340 -11.35 4.52 2.46
CA THR A 340 -12.39 4.10 1.50
C THR A 340 -12.13 2.68 1.00
N LEU A 341 -10.89 2.37 0.61
CA LEU A 341 -10.52 1.04 0.15
C LEU A 341 -10.70 -0.04 1.24
N VAL A 342 -10.29 0.26 2.48
CA VAL A 342 -10.49 -0.64 3.63
C VAL A 342 -11.96 -0.92 3.89
N ASN A 343 -12.80 0.12 3.90
CA ASN A 343 -14.23 -0.04 4.13
C ASN A 343 -14.86 -0.88 3.02
N ARG A 344 -14.51 -0.62 1.76
CA ARG A 344 -15.04 -1.37 0.62
C ARG A 344 -14.64 -2.83 0.61
N TYR A 345 -13.38 -3.13 0.89
CA TYR A 345 -12.94 -4.50 1.05
C TYR A 345 -13.75 -5.24 2.13
N ARG A 346 -14.03 -4.59 3.27
CA ARG A 346 -14.88 -5.18 4.32
C ARG A 346 -16.32 -5.39 3.85
N ASP A 347 -16.96 -4.39 3.24
CA ASP A 347 -18.33 -4.50 2.71
C ASP A 347 -18.46 -5.69 1.76
N ILE A 348 -17.51 -5.81 0.82
CA ILE A 348 -17.46 -6.87 -0.17
C ILE A 348 -17.30 -8.24 0.53
N LYS A 349 -16.38 -8.33 1.50
CA LYS A 349 -16.13 -9.57 2.25
C LYS A 349 -17.33 -9.99 3.09
N GLU A 350 -18.05 -9.04 3.70
CA GLU A 350 -19.27 -9.31 4.47
C GLU A 350 -20.45 -9.71 3.56
N SER A 351 -20.51 -9.19 2.34
CA SER A 351 -21.56 -9.53 1.36
C SER A 351 -21.39 -10.89 0.68
N GLY A 352 -20.21 -11.52 0.80
CA GLY A 352 -19.90 -12.80 0.16
C GLY A 352 -19.72 -12.72 -1.36
N GLN A 353 -19.34 -11.56 -1.88
CA GLN A 353 -19.08 -11.37 -3.32
C GLN A 353 -17.70 -11.90 -3.76
N LEU A 354 -16.81 -12.20 -2.79
CA LEU A 354 -15.43 -12.62 -3.01
C LEU A 354 -15.21 -14.12 -2.99
#